data_AF-A1YPQ5-F1
#
_entry.id   AF-A1YPQ5-F1
#
_cell.length_a   1.000
_cell.length_b   1.000
_cell.length_c   1.000
_cell.angle_alpha   90.00
_cell.angle_beta   90.00
_cell.angle_gamma   90.00
#
_symmetry.space_group_name_H-M   'P 1'
#
loop_
_entity.id
_entity.type
_entity.pdbx_description
1 polymer ?
#
loop_
_entity_poly.entity_id
_entity_poly.type
_entity_poly.pdbx_seq_one_letter_code
_entity_poly.pdbx_strand_id
1 'polypeptide(L)'
;MANILLLDNIDSFTYNLVEPLRNQDNKVLIYRNRAKIEIILKTLQTFKNPILMLSPEPGLPQHAGCMLNLIKTVTGSIPIGICLGHQTIVEAYGG
;
A
#
# COMPACT_ATOMS: atom_id res chain seq x y z
N MET A 1 -5.03 17.21 -4.14
CA MET A 1 -5.84 15.98 -4.08
C MET A 1 -5.02 14.84 -4.70
N ALA A 2 -4.67 13.84 -3.90
CA ALA A 2 -3.94 12.65 -4.35
C ALA A 2 -4.87 11.44 -4.47
N ASN A 3 -4.51 10.49 -5.35
CA ASN A 3 -5.14 9.18 -5.43
C ASN A 3 -4.27 8.19 -4.66
N ILE A 4 -4.76 7.72 -3.53
CA ILE A 4 -4.03 6.85 -2.61
C ILE A 4 -4.69 5.49 -2.59
N LEU A 5 -3.93 4.45 -2.94
CA LEU A 5 -4.29 3.08 -2.65
C LEU A 5 -3.51 2.64 -1.43
N LEU A 6 -4.22 2.40 -0.33
CA LEU A 6 -3.65 1.90 0.91
C LEU A 6 -3.82 0.37 0.95
N LEU A 7 -2.69 -0.34 0.97
CA LEU A 7 -2.65 -1.79 1.21
C LEU A 7 -2.59 -2.03 2.71
N ASP A 8 -3.68 -2.54 3.26
CA ASP A 8 -3.89 -2.84 4.67
C ASP A 8 -3.44 -4.29 4.96
N ASN A 9 -2.40 -4.41 5.78
CA ASN A 9 -1.79 -5.69 6.17
C ASN A 9 -2.52 -6.37 7.33
N ILE A 10 -3.80 -6.07 7.56
CA ILE A 10 -4.59 -6.52 8.71
C ILE A 10 -4.18 -5.78 9.98
N ASP A 11 -4.04 -4.47 9.85
CA ASP A 11 -3.53 -3.62 10.92
C ASP A 11 -4.63 -2.84 11.64
N SER A 12 -4.47 -2.68 12.96
CA SER A 12 -5.41 -1.96 13.82
C SER A 12 -5.33 -0.44 13.67
N PHE A 13 -4.25 0.10 13.10
CA PHE A 13 -4.00 1.54 12.93
C PHE A 13 -4.29 2.05 11.52
N THR A 14 -4.69 1.19 10.57
CA THR A 14 -4.99 1.59 9.19
C THR A 14 -5.92 2.81 9.12
N TYR A 15 -6.99 2.85 9.92
CA TYR A 15 -7.95 3.95 9.87
C TYR A 15 -7.43 5.26 10.48
N ASN A 16 -6.44 5.19 11.37
CA ASN A 16 -5.76 6.39 11.88
C ASN A 16 -4.97 7.11 10.77
N LEU A 17 -4.62 6.41 9.69
CA LEU A 17 -4.02 7.00 8.48
C LEU A 17 -5.10 7.45 7.49
N VAL A 18 -6.14 6.63 7.29
CA VAL A 18 -7.18 6.89 6.29
C VAL A 18 -7.98 8.15 6.60
N GLU A 19 -8.38 8.36 7.86
CA GLU A 19 -9.24 9.49 8.23
C GLU A 19 -8.58 10.85 7.96
N PRO A 20 -7.37 11.16 8.44
CA PRO A 20 -6.70 12.42 8.14
C PRO A 20 -6.49 12.62 6.63
N LEU A 21 -6.14 11.56 5.89
CA LEU A 21 -5.93 11.65 4.44
C LEU A 21 -7.23 12.01 3.71
N ARG A 22 -8.35 11.41 4.08
CA ARG A 22 -9.67 11.73 3.51
C ARG A 22 -10.14 13.13 3.88
N ASN A 23 -9.87 13.57 5.11
CA ASN A 23 -10.19 14.93 5.57
C ASN A 23 -9.42 16.03 4.82
N GLN A 24 -8.34 15.68 4.12
CA GLN A 24 -7.57 16.58 3.24
C GLN A 24 -7.97 16.45 1.76
N ASP A 25 -9.20 16.01 1.46
CA ASP A 25 -9.73 15.81 0.11
C ASP A 25 -8.92 14.82 -0.76
N ASN A 26 -8.18 13.89 -0.15
CA ASN A 26 -7.53 12.82 -0.88
C ASN A 26 -8.48 11.64 -1.10
N LYS A 27 -8.38 11.03 -2.28
CA LYS A 27 -9.13 9.81 -2.60
C LYS A 27 -8.37 8.61 -2.06
N VAL A 28 -8.86 8.01 -0.98
CA VAL A 28 -8.23 6.84 -0.35
C VAL A 28 -9.06 5.58 -0.57
N LEU A 29 -8.49 4.63 -1.31
CA LEU A 29 -9.02 3.27 -1.50
C LEU A 29 -8.19 2.26 -0.72
N ILE A 30 -8.87 1.33 -0.06
CA ILE A 30 -8.22 0.37 0.83
C ILE A 30 -8.38 -1.03 0.24
N TYR A 31 -7.28 -1.77 0.13
CA TYR A 31 -7.29 -3.20 -0.17
C TYR A 31 -6.56 -3.95 0.94
N ARG A 32 -7.05 -5.12 1.32
CA ARG A 32 -6.31 -6.01 2.24
C ARG A 32 -5.18 -6.71 1.50
N ASN A 33 -4.10 -7.05 2.20
CA ASN A 33 -2.94 -7.81 1.68
C ASN A 33 -3.27 -9.23 1.16
N ARG A 34 -4.50 -9.72 1.36
CA ARG A 34 -5.03 -10.97 0.81
C ARG A 34 -5.75 -10.79 -0.53
N ALA A 35 -5.96 -9.55 -0.97
CA ALA A 35 -6.57 -9.29 -2.27
C ALA A 35 -5.66 -9.73 -3.41
N LYS A 36 -6.26 -10.16 -4.52
CA LYS A 36 -5.51 -10.54 -5.73
C LYS A 36 -4.78 -9.31 -6.28
N ILE A 37 -3.48 -9.47 -6.56
CA ILE A 37 -2.61 -8.41 -7.09
C ILE A 37 -3.19 -7.82 -8.38
N GLU A 38 -3.74 -8.64 -9.27
CA GLU A 38 -4.37 -8.23 -10.53
C GLU A 38 -5.46 -7.17 -10.34
N ILE A 39 -6.27 -7.30 -9.28
CA ILE A 39 -7.34 -6.35 -8.96
C ILE A 39 -6.73 -5.01 -8.51
N ILE A 40 -5.70 -5.07 -7.67
CA ILE A 40 -5.00 -3.87 -7.17
C ILE A 40 -4.33 -3.13 -8.33
N LEU A 41 -3.60 -3.84 -9.20
CA LEU A 41 -2.94 -3.27 -10.37
C LEU A 41 -3.93 -2.62 -11.34
N LYS A 42 -5.04 -3.30 -11.63
CA LYS A 42 -6.11 -2.74 -12.47
C LYS A 42 -6.67 -1.45 -11.88
N THR A 43 -6.86 -1.40 -10.56
CA THR A 43 -7.33 -0.18 -9.88
C THR A 43 -6.28 0.93 -9.94
N LEU A 44 -5.00 0.65 -9.71
CA LEU A 44 -3.92 1.65 -9.82
C LEU A 44 -3.85 2.28 -11.21
N GLN A 45 -4.05 1.49 -12.27
CA GLN A 45 -4.07 1.98 -13.65
C GLN A 45 -5.21 2.96 -13.95
N THR A 46 -6.29 2.93 -13.15
CA THR A 46 -7.39 3.90 -13.30
C THR A 46 -7.09 5.28 -12.70
N PHE A 47 -6.01 5.41 -11.92
CA PHE A 47 -5.64 6.66 -11.28
C PHE A 47 -4.56 7.40 -12.06
N LYS A 48 -4.70 8.73 -12.10
CA LYS A 48 -3.61 9.63 -12.48
C LYS A 48 -2.66 9.80 -11.29
N ASN A 49 -1.39 9.45 -11.46
CA ASN A 49 -0.31 9.56 -10.47
C ASN A 49 -0.67 8.94 -9.10
N PRO A 50 -0.94 7.61 -9.04
CA PRO A 50 -1.30 6.97 -7.79
C PRO A 50 -0.14 6.88 -6.80
N ILE A 51 -0.48 7.01 -5.52
CA ILE A 51 0.39 6.69 -4.39
C ILE A 51 -0.02 5.31 -3.88
N LEU A 52 0.95 4.40 -3.78
CA LEU A 52 0.77 3.11 -3.12
C LEU A 52 1.25 3.24 -1.68
N MET A 53 0.32 3.28 -0.73
CA MET A 53 0.65 3.35 0.70
C MET A 53 0.55 1.96 1.32
N LEU A 54 1.54 1.57 2.11
CA LEU A 54 1.60 0.26 2.77
C LEU A 54 1.42 0.46 4.28
N SER A 55 0.39 -0.16 4.85
CA SER A 55 0.08 -0.03 6.28
C SER A 55 1.21 -0.62 7.15
N PRO A 56 1.34 -0.16 8.41
CA PRO A 56 2.14 -0.87 9.41
C PRO A 56 1.50 -2.23 9.74
N GLU A 57 2.25 -3.13 10.38
CA GLU A 57 1.81 -4.37 11.07
C GLU A 57 3.04 -5.01 11.76
N PRO A 58 2.89 -5.82 12.83
CA PRO A 58 4.01 -6.55 13.42
C PRO A 58 4.37 -7.84 12.65
N GLY A 59 5.58 -7.90 12.07
CA GLY A 59 6.02 -9.15 11.44
C GLY A 59 7.26 -8.98 10.58
N LEU A 60 7.45 -9.94 9.67
CA LEU A 60 8.50 -9.91 8.66
C LEU A 60 7.87 -9.67 7.28
N PRO A 61 8.53 -8.93 6.37
CA PRO A 61 7.98 -8.65 5.04
C PRO A 61 7.60 -9.91 4.24
N GLN A 62 8.33 -11.00 4.46
CA GLN A 62 8.07 -12.31 3.84
C GLN A 62 6.70 -12.89 4.18
N HIS A 63 6.09 -12.46 5.28
CA HIS A 63 4.75 -12.88 5.70
C HIS A 63 3.66 -11.85 5.37
N ALA A 64 4.00 -10.71 4.76
CA ALA A 64 3.08 -9.60 4.45
C ALA A 64 2.19 -9.86 3.21
N GLY A 65 1.75 -11.11 3.00
CA GLY A 65 0.85 -11.51 1.93
C GLY A 65 1.34 -11.07 0.53
N CYS A 66 0.49 -10.33 -0.19
CA CYS A 66 0.83 -9.87 -1.52
C CYS A 66 1.73 -8.62 -1.57
N MET A 67 2.11 -8.04 -0.42
CA MET A 67 2.78 -6.73 -0.35
C MET A 67 4.13 -6.71 -1.06
N LEU A 68 5.02 -7.67 -0.76
CA LEU A 68 6.36 -7.72 -1.37
C LEU A 68 6.28 -7.87 -2.90
N ASN A 69 5.43 -8.79 -3.36
CA ASN A 69 5.21 -9.00 -4.79
C ASN A 69 4.58 -7.77 -5.45
N LEU A 70 3.62 -7.12 -4.78
CA LEU A 70 2.97 -5.91 -5.30
C LEU A 70 4.00 -4.79 -5.55
N ILE A 71 4.92 -4.53 -4.62
CA ILE A 71 5.97 -3.51 -4.78
C ILE A 71 6.85 -3.82 -6.00
N LYS A 72 7.19 -5.09 -6.21
CA LYS A 72 8.02 -5.52 -7.36
C LYS A 72 7.30 -5.42 -8.70
N THR A 73 5.96 -5.52 -8.69
CA THR A 73 5.16 -5.55 -9.92
C THR A 73 4.60 -4.18 -10.29
N VAL A 74 4.44 -3.29 -9.31
CA VAL A 74 3.81 -2.00 -9.53
C VAL A 74 4.74 -1.06 -10.30
N THR A 75 4.21 -0.43 -11.34
CA THR A 75 4.93 0.54 -12.15
C THR A 75 4.13 1.84 -12.22
N GLY A 76 4.81 2.98 -12.20
CA GLY A 76 4.16 4.29 -12.28
C GLY A 76 3.42 4.76 -11.01
N SER A 77 3.51 4.01 -9.91
CA SER A 77 3.06 4.46 -8.58
C SER A 77 4.24 4.71 -7.65
N ILE A 78 4.12 5.68 -6.75
CA ILE A 78 5.14 5.94 -5.73
C ILE A 78 4.81 5.10 -4.49
N PRO A 79 5.67 4.13 -4.10
CA PRO A 79 5.45 3.36 -2.88
C PRO A 79 5.87 4.18 -1.64
N ILE A 80 4.98 4.24 -0.64
CA ILE A 80 5.24 4.83 0.68
C ILE A 80 4.90 3.79 1.72
N GLY A 81 5.88 3.41 2.54
CA GLY A 81 5.72 2.37 3.55
C GLY A 81 5.86 2.93 4.96
N ILE A 82 5.04 2.43 5.87
CA ILE A 82 5.10 2.76 7.31
C ILE A 82 5.46 1.49 8.07
N CYS A 83 6.47 1.55 8.94
CA CYS A 83 6.96 0.39 9.71
C CYS A 83 7.27 -0.84 8.82
N LEU A 84 6.49 -1.92 8.90
CA LEU A 84 6.62 -3.10 8.04
C LEU A 84 6.53 -2.76 6.55
N GLY A 85 5.69 -1.79 6.18
CA GLY A 85 5.62 -1.30 4.81
C GLY A 85 6.96 -0.75 4.33
N HIS A 86 7.69 -0.02 5.19
CA HIS A 86 9.02 0.50 4.87
C HIS A 86 10.04 -0.63 4.73
N GLN A 87 10.03 -1.60 5.66
CA GLN A 87 10.91 -2.78 5.59
C GLN A 87 10.66 -3.59 4.31
N THR A 88 9.40 -3.75 3.91
CA THR A 88 9.04 -4.47 2.69
C THR A 88 9.53 -3.75 1.43
N ILE A 89 9.54 -2.41 1.43
CA ILE A 89 10.16 -1.63 0.35
C ILE A 89 11.66 -1.92 0.31
N VAL A 90 12.37 -1.84 1.44
CA VAL A 90 13.81 -2.11 1.49
C VAL A 90 14.12 -3.53 0.98
N GLU A 91 13.40 -4.55 1.46
CA GLU A 91 13.59 -5.94 1.04
C GLU A 91 13.24 -6.16 -0.45
N ALA A 92 12.26 -5.41 -0.99
CA ALA A 92 11.92 -5.50 -2.42
C ALA A 92 13.08 -5.07 -3.33
N TYR A 93 13.94 -4.15 -2.86
CA TYR A 93 15.10 -3.63 -3.60
C TYR A 93 16.44 -4.25 -3.16
N GLY A 94 16.41 -5.33 -2.37
CA GLY A 94 17.60 -6.12 -2.04
C GLY A 94 18.44 -5.57 -0.88
N GLY A 95 17.84 -4.80 0.02
CA GLY A 95 18.46 -4.40 1.29
C GLY A 95 18.50 -5.52 2.33
#